data_AF-A0A6A6G499-F1
#
_entry.id   AF-A0A6A6G499-F1
#
_cell.length_a   1.000
_cell.length_b   1.000
_cell.length_c   1.000
_cell.angle_alpha   90.00
_cell.angle_beta   90.00
_cell.angle_gamma   90.00
#
_symmetry.space_group_name_H-M   'P 1'
#
loop_
_entity.id
_entity.type
_entity.pdbx_description
1 polymer ?
#
loop_
_entity_poly.entity_id
_entity_poly.type
_entity_poly.pdbx_seq_one_letter_code
_entity_poly.pdbx_strand_id
1 'polypeptide(L)'
;MREITKPMFAVVFTFFRPFFSPHPTTARKRHNRKQPSHSSSKVSMSIASKTPRQVDSQFFNSEIMSDITIVFGDKRIRAHKILLLSQSMYFKTLFCGEFKDSNASELKLEEDDVDAVYAMLEYMYTGGLAIPLEKLEEDSATLLINLIVVADKYQVAGLSDLVSNRLIQILEKNDSPDTVFAALVPLPPHLLEARADGLAQVLRGNIDSHMLLTSFHSMLDAHGVLSRKLLHEFLTAPKQPKFHFSNGKFECDTPVRPLPKCRQHCGSYGRVVETVVVVGVDN
;
A
#
# COMPACT_ATOMS: atom_id res chain seq x y z
N MET A 1 -1.96 -36.30 -32.81
CA MET A 1 -2.32 -34.99 -33.38
C MET A 1 -2.87 -34.14 -32.24
N ARG A 2 -2.09 -33.13 -31.84
CA ARG A 2 -2.47 -32.12 -30.85
C ARG A 2 -3.14 -30.98 -31.60
N GLU A 3 -4.21 -30.42 -31.07
CA GLU A 3 -4.42 -28.98 -31.13
C GLU A 3 -5.28 -28.53 -29.94
N ILE A 4 -4.68 -27.66 -29.14
CA ILE A 4 -5.22 -26.88 -28.03
C ILE A 4 -5.10 -25.44 -28.50
N THR A 5 -6.16 -24.63 -28.44
CA THR A 5 -6.12 -23.17 -28.16
C THR A 5 -7.55 -22.64 -28.00
N LYS A 6 -7.98 -22.27 -26.78
CA LYS A 6 -8.03 -20.92 -26.16
C LYS A 6 -9.43 -20.28 -26.21
N PRO A 7 -9.96 -19.74 -25.10
CA PRO A 7 -10.80 -18.55 -25.15
C PRO A 7 -10.00 -17.32 -24.69
N MET A 8 -10.10 -16.22 -25.44
CA MET A 8 -9.64 -14.90 -25.04
C MET A 8 -10.69 -14.26 -24.12
N PHE A 9 -10.32 -13.90 -22.90
CA PHE A 9 -11.01 -12.85 -22.15
C PHE A 9 -10.22 -11.56 -22.33
N ALA A 10 -10.75 -10.65 -23.14
CA ALA A 10 -10.25 -9.30 -23.29
C ALA A 10 -10.88 -8.43 -22.19
N VAL A 11 -10.10 -8.08 -21.17
CA VAL A 11 -10.50 -7.06 -20.19
C VAL A 11 -10.12 -5.71 -20.79
N VAL A 12 -11.12 -5.01 -21.32
CA VAL A 12 -10.98 -3.64 -21.83
C VAL A 12 -11.07 -2.69 -20.65
N PHE A 13 -9.92 -2.26 -20.12
CA PHE A 13 -9.85 -1.14 -19.19
C PHE A 13 -10.03 0.17 -19.97
N THR A 14 -11.25 0.70 -20.01
CA THR A 14 -11.50 2.05 -20.49
C THR A 14 -10.89 3.06 -19.52
N PHE A 15 -9.89 3.79 -19.99
CA PHE A 15 -9.31 4.95 -19.31
C PHE A 15 -10.37 6.03 -19.07
N PHE A 16 -10.90 6.11 -17.85
CA PHE A 16 -11.68 7.26 -17.41
C PHE A 16 -10.73 8.39 -17.02
N ARG A 17 -10.59 9.39 -17.90
CA ARG A 17 -10.04 10.71 -17.53
C ARG A 17 -11.11 11.48 -16.75
N PRO A 18 -10.85 12.02 -15.54
CA PRO A 18 -11.76 12.97 -14.92
C PRO A 18 -11.63 14.33 -15.63
N PHE A 19 -12.59 14.65 -16.50
CA PHE A 19 -12.72 15.96 -17.12
C PHE A 19 -13.40 16.91 -16.12
N PHE A 20 -12.60 17.56 -15.27
CA PHE A 20 -13.05 18.69 -14.46
C PHE A 20 -13.05 19.96 -15.33
N SER A 21 -14.22 20.52 -15.59
CA SER A 21 -14.37 21.88 -16.14
C SER A 21 -15.11 22.76 -15.14
N PRO A 22 -14.53 23.86 -14.64
CA PRO A 22 -15.25 24.85 -13.86
C PRO A 22 -15.73 26.00 -14.76
N HIS A 23 -17.05 26.26 -14.77
CA HIS A 23 -17.59 27.51 -15.29
C HIS A 23 -17.43 28.66 -14.27
N PRO A 24 -17.25 29.92 -14.72
CA PRO A 24 -16.98 31.04 -13.85
C PRO A 24 -18.27 31.77 -13.46
N THR A 25 -18.46 32.05 -12.17
CA THR A 25 -19.43 33.07 -11.74
C THR A 25 -18.92 33.95 -10.60
N THR A 26 -18.71 35.21 -10.99
CA THR A 26 -18.96 36.46 -10.26
C THR A 26 -18.12 36.82 -9.03
N ALA A 27 -17.34 37.88 -9.24
CA ALA A 27 -16.59 38.65 -8.25
C ALA A 27 -17.49 39.24 -7.16
N ARG A 28 -17.07 39.12 -5.89
CA ARG A 28 -17.63 39.87 -4.76
C ARG A 28 -16.53 40.62 -4.01
N LYS A 29 -16.81 41.91 -3.78
CA LYS A 29 -15.93 42.98 -3.27
C LYS A 29 -15.21 42.64 -1.97
N ARG A 30 -13.90 42.92 -1.95
CA ARG A 30 -13.03 42.97 -0.76
C ARG A 30 -13.55 44.04 0.21
N HIS A 31 -13.81 43.64 1.45
CA HIS A 31 -13.89 44.55 2.60
C HIS A 31 -12.82 44.15 3.62
N ASN A 32 -11.99 45.13 3.94
CA ASN A 32 -10.85 45.07 4.84
C ASN A 32 -11.35 45.11 6.29
N ARG A 33 -11.10 44.07 7.10
CA ARG A 33 -11.39 44.09 8.54
C ARG A 33 -10.20 43.54 9.33
N LYS A 34 -9.74 44.39 10.25
CA LYS A 34 -8.56 44.25 11.12
C LYS A 34 -8.54 42.92 11.89
N GLN A 35 -7.34 42.34 11.99
CA GLN A 35 -7.04 41.21 12.88
C GLN A 35 -7.05 41.64 14.35
N PRO A 36 -7.53 40.79 15.27
CA PRO A 36 -7.06 40.74 16.64
C PRO A 36 -6.13 39.53 16.85
N SER A 37 -4.99 39.82 17.44
CA SER A 37 -4.03 38.89 18.02
C SER A 37 -4.66 38.04 19.13
N HIS A 38 -4.53 36.71 19.12
CA HIS A 38 -4.48 35.90 20.34
C HIS A 38 -3.81 34.53 20.12
N SER A 39 -2.79 34.31 20.96
CA SER A 39 -2.26 33.05 21.53
C SER A 39 -2.01 31.85 20.62
N SER A 40 -0.73 31.51 20.51
CA SER A 40 -0.18 30.22 20.09
C SER A 40 -0.73 29.07 20.92
N SER A 41 -1.82 28.45 20.46
CA SER A 41 -2.28 27.16 20.95
C SER A 41 -1.35 26.07 20.40
N LYS A 42 -0.68 25.37 21.31
CA LYS A 42 0.14 24.19 21.01
C LYS A 42 -0.72 23.18 20.25
N VAL A 43 -0.41 22.96 18.97
CA VAL A 43 -1.00 21.87 18.19
C VAL A 43 -0.39 20.58 18.71
N SER A 44 -1.11 19.89 19.57
CA SER A 44 -0.79 18.50 19.92
C SER A 44 -1.08 17.65 18.68
N MET A 45 -0.03 17.18 17.99
CA MET A 45 -0.18 16.14 16.98
C MET A 45 -0.63 14.86 17.69
N SER A 46 -1.90 14.53 17.59
CA SER A 46 -2.38 13.19 17.91
C SER A 46 -1.82 12.24 16.85
N ILE A 47 -1.02 11.26 17.27
CA ILE A 47 -0.65 10.12 16.44
C ILE A 47 -1.92 9.29 16.27
N ALA A 48 -2.72 9.61 15.25
CA ALA A 48 -3.86 8.78 14.87
C ALA A 48 -3.32 7.61 14.04
N SER A 49 -3.47 6.38 14.54
CA SER A 49 -3.21 5.20 13.71
C SER A 49 -4.16 5.23 12.51
N LYS A 50 -3.64 4.99 11.30
CA LYS A 50 -4.42 4.89 10.04
C LYS A 50 -5.29 3.62 9.98
N THR A 51 -5.54 2.98 11.11
CA THR A 51 -6.35 1.75 11.20
C THR A 51 -7.82 2.13 11.30
N PRO A 52 -8.73 1.36 10.69
CA PRO A 52 -10.16 1.55 10.88
C PRO A 52 -10.50 1.58 12.37
N ARG A 53 -11.41 2.47 12.75
CA ARG A 53 -11.94 2.48 14.11
C ARG A 53 -12.82 1.24 14.22
N GLN A 54 -12.31 0.20 14.88
CA GLN A 54 -12.99 -1.08 14.99
C GLN A 54 -14.38 -0.88 15.57
N VAL A 55 -15.38 -1.23 14.78
CA VAL A 55 -16.77 -1.38 15.22
C VAL A 55 -16.99 -2.87 15.43
N ASP A 56 -17.81 -3.20 16.41
CA ASP A 56 -18.17 -4.59 16.67
C ASP A 56 -18.72 -5.25 15.38
N SER A 57 -18.19 -6.43 15.05
CA SER A 57 -18.51 -7.15 13.81
C SER A 57 -20.00 -7.49 13.70
N GLN A 58 -20.73 -7.49 14.81
CA GLN A 58 -22.19 -7.67 14.84
C GLN A 58 -22.97 -6.62 14.01
N PHE A 59 -22.39 -5.45 13.72
CA PHE A 59 -23.04 -4.42 12.91
C PHE A 59 -22.80 -4.60 11.40
N PHE A 60 -21.88 -5.47 11.00
CA PHE A 60 -21.66 -5.77 9.59
C PHE A 60 -22.83 -6.59 9.04
N ASN A 61 -23.42 -6.11 7.93
CA ASN A 61 -24.60 -6.70 7.31
C ASN A 61 -25.80 -6.90 8.27
N SER A 62 -25.95 -6.00 9.24
CA SER A 62 -27.07 -6.00 10.19
C SER A 62 -28.08 -4.94 9.81
N GLU A 63 -29.37 -5.20 10.04
CA GLU A 63 -30.47 -4.23 9.86
C GLU A 63 -30.54 -3.18 10.98
N ILE A 64 -29.85 -3.40 12.08
CA ILE A 64 -29.91 -2.52 13.26
C ILE A 64 -29.27 -1.18 12.90
N MET A 65 -30.08 -0.12 12.81
CA MET A 65 -29.67 1.27 12.51
C MET A 65 -29.05 1.47 11.12
N SER A 66 -29.19 0.52 10.21
CA SER A 66 -28.74 0.68 8.82
C SER A 66 -29.59 1.74 8.11
N ASP A 67 -28.94 2.60 7.36
CA ASP A 67 -29.54 3.71 6.62
C ASP A 67 -29.22 3.63 5.11
N ILE A 68 -28.55 2.56 4.68
CA ILE A 68 -28.26 2.27 3.27
C ILE A 68 -28.16 0.76 2.99
N THR A 69 -28.54 0.37 1.79
CA THR A 69 -28.27 -0.96 1.22
C THR A 69 -27.22 -0.83 0.13
N ILE A 70 -26.10 -1.54 0.23
CA ILE A 70 -25.13 -1.64 -0.86
C ILE A 70 -25.41 -2.91 -1.66
N VAL A 71 -25.54 -2.77 -2.97
CA VAL A 71 -25.78 -3.85 -3.92
C VAL A 71 -24.57 -3.99 -4.83
N PHE A 72 -24.04 -5.21 -4.98
CA PHE A 72 -22.87 -5.49 -5.79
C PHE A 72 -22.98 -6.92 -6.32
N GLY A 73 -22.93 -7.08 -7.65
CA GLY A 73 -23.33 -8.33 -8.30
C GLY A 73 -24.75 -8.76 -7.89
N ASP A 74 -24.88 -9.98 -7.39
CA ASP A 74 -26.10 -10.56 -6.84
C ASP A 74 -26.23 -10.40 -5.31
N LYS A 75 -25.20 -9.89 -4.63
CA LYS A 75 -25.16 -9.71 -3.18
C LYS A 75 -25.73 -8.35 -2.77
N ARG A 76 -26.29 -8.31 -1.55
CA ARG A 76 -26.80 -7.10 -0.90
C ARG A 76 -26.39 -7.07 0.55
N ILE A 77 -25.90 -5.92 1.02
CA ILE A 77 -25.51 -5.70 2.40
C ILE A 77 -26.22 -4.48 2.97
N ARG A 78 -26.80 -4.63 4.18
CA ARG A 78 -27.29 -3.49 4.96
C ARG A 78 -26.12 -2.84 5.70
N ALA A 79 -25.94 -1.53 5.50
CA ALA A 79 -24.79 -0.80 5.98
C ALA A 79 -25.15 0.55 6.62
N HIS A 80 -24.14 1.19 7.19
CA HIS A 80 -24.27 2.46 7.90
C HIS A 80 -23.46 3.55 7.18
N LYS A 81 -24.12 4.57 6.64
CA LYS A 81 -23.47 5.69 5.93
C LYS A 81 -22.37 6.33 6.78
N ILE A 82 -22.62 6.49 8.08
CA ILE A 82 -21.66 7.08 9.02
C ILE A 82 -20.35 6.27 9.14
N LEU A 83 -20.43 4.94 9.04
CA LEU A 83 -19.24 4.10 9.07
C LEU A 83 -18.50 4.17 7.74
N LEU A 84 -19.22 4.04 6.63
CA LEU A 84 -18.65 4.12 5.28
C LEU A 84 -17.92 5.44 5.05
N LEU A 85 -18.53 6.59 5.37
CA LEU A 85 -17.91 7.91 5.21
C LEU A 85 -16.71 8.14 6.14
N SER A 86 -16.64 7.41 7.26
CA SER A 86 -15.51 7.50 8.19
C SER A 86 -14.27 6.77 7.68
N GLN A 87 -14.46 5.74 6.84
CA GLN A 87 -13.39 4.87 6.35
C GLN A 87 -12.99 5.12 4.89
N SER A 88 -13.84 5.83 4.14
CA SER A 88 -13.68 6.03 2.70
C SER A 88 -13.95 7.48 2.30
N MET A 89 -12.98 8.08 1.63
CA MET A 89 -13.14 9.42 1.04
C MET A 89 -14.14 9.42 -0.12
N TYR A 90 -14.27 8.31 -0.85
CA TYR A 90 -15.30 8.13 -1.86
C TYR A 90 -16.70 8.24 -1.25
N PHE A 91 -17.02 7.43 -0.23
CA PHE A 91 -18.34 7.46 0.41
C PHE A 91 -18.62 8.78 1.11
N LYS A 92 -17.59 9.42 1.68
CA LYS A 92 -17.72 10.77 2.25
C LYS A 92 -18.13 11.79 1.19
N THR A 93 -17.49 11.76 0.03
CA THR A 93 -17.82 12.66 -1.08
C THR A 93 -19.21 12.38 -1.63
N LEU A 94 -19.58 11.09 -1.74
CA LEU A 94 -20.88 10.64 -2.24
C LEU A 94 -22.04 11.08 -1.33
N PHE A 95 -21.94 10.84 -0.02
CA PHE A 95 -23.03 11.10 0.92
C PHE A 95 -23.10 12.53 1.44
N CYS A 96 -21.97 13.27 1.50
CA CYS A 96 -21.96 14.65 1.96
C CYS A 96 -21.99 15.68 0.81
N GLY A 97 -21.85 15.25 -0.45
CA GLY A 97 -21.93 16.14 -1.61
C GLY A 97 -23.37 16.42 -2.06
N GLU A 98 -23.51 17.31 -3.04
CA GLU A 98 -24.81 17.63 -3.68
C GLU A 98 -25.17 16.64 -4.80
N PHE A 99 -24.75 15.39 -4.70
CA PHE A 99 -25.04 14.36 -5.70
C PHE A 99 -26.44 13.78 -5.49
N LYS A 100 -27.09 13.31 -6.56
CA LYS A 100 -28.40 12.64 -6.49
C LYS A 100 -28.39 11.45 -5.52
N ASP A 101 -27.24 10.79 -5.39
CA ASP A 101 -27.06 9.59 -4.58
C ASP A 101 -26.83 9.87 -3.09
N SER A 102 -26.66 11.14 -2.70
CA SER A 102 -26.42 11.54 -1.29
C SER A 102 -27.52 11.03 -0.35
N ASN A 103 -28.77 11.13 -0.79
CA ASN A 103 -29.96 10.72 -0.05
C ASN A 103 -30.51 9.34 -0.46
N ALA A 104 -29.78 8.58 -1.29
CA ALA A 104 -30.24 7.27 -1.71
C ALA A 104 -30.27 6.28 -0.53
N SER A 105 -31.29 5.42 -0.50
CA SER A 105 -31.40 4.29 0.43
C SER A 105 -30.75 3.02 -0.11
N GLU A 106 -30.41 3.00 -1.40
CA GLU A 106 -29.73 1.91 -2.10
C GLU A 106 -28.59 2.49 -2.95
N LEU A 107 -27.41 1.87 -2.89
CA LEU A 107 -26.24 2.21 -3.69
C LEU A 107 -25.74 0.97 -4.41
N LYS A 108 -25.52 1.07 -5.73
CA LYS A 108 -25.06 -0.04 -6.56
C LYS A 108 -23.59 0.12 -6.95
N LEU A 109 -22.82 -0.95 -6.80
CA LEU A 109 -21.42 -1.08 -7.19
C LEU A 109 -21.32 -2.20 -8.23
N GLU A 110 -21.68 -1.91 -9.50
CA GLU A 110 -21.93 -2.95 -10.52
C GLU A 110 -20.67 -3.41 -11.30
N GLU A 111 -19.57 -2.68 -11.21
CA GLU A 111 -18.38 -2.90 -12.06
C GLU A 111 -17.20 -3.57 -11.36
N ASP A 112 -17.32 -3.90 -10.08
CA ASP A 112 -16.21 -4.42 -9.27
C ASP A 112 -16.40 -5.89 -8.89
N ASP A 113 -15.27 -6.54 -8.58
CA ASP A 113 -15.25 -7.92 -8.11
C ASP A 113 -16.06 -8.07 -6.80
N VAL A 114 -17.02 -9.01 -6.81
CA VAL A 114 -18.01 -9.18 -5.75
C VAL A 114 -17.36 -9.53 -4.41
N ASP A 115 -16.33 -10.37 -4.44
CA ASP A 115 -15.68 -10.85 -3.22
C ASP A 115 -14.69 -9.81 -2.69
N ALA A 116 -14.02 -9.05 -3.57
CA ALA A 116 -13.20 -7.92 -3.19
C ALA A 116 -14.04 -6.79 -2.55
N VAL A 117 -15.21 -6.46 -3.11
CA VAL A 117 -16.13 -5.48 -2.52
C VAL A 117 -16.63 -5.95 -1.16
N TYR A 118 -17.00 -7.23 -1.03
CA TYR A 118 -17.42 -7.81 0.25
C TYR A 118 -16.32 -7.66 1.31
N ALA A 119 -15.09 -8.09 0.99
CA ALA A 119 -13.95 -8.03 1.91
C ALA A 119 -13.58 -6.58 2.27
N MET A 120 -13.68 -5.64 1.32
CA MET A 120 -13.49 -4.22 1.57
C MET A 120 -14.53 -3.69 2.56
N LEU A 121 -15.81 -4.02 2.38
CA LEU A 121 -16.87 -3.59 3.28
C LEU A 121 -16.72 -4.21 4.67
N GLU A 122 -16.35 -5.48 4.76
CA GLU A 122 -16.06 -6.14 6.05
C GLU A 122 -14.89 -5.45 6.77
N TYR A 123 -13.83 -5.11 6.04
CA TYR A 123 -12.68 -4.38 6.58
C TYR A 123 -13.07 -3.01 7.14
N MET A 124 -13.98 -2.28 6.49
CA MET A 124 -14.45 -0.98 7.01
C MET A 124 -15.11 -1.08 8.39
N TYR A 125 -15.66 -2.24 8.75
CA TYR A 125 -16.28 -2.47 10.04
C TYR A 125 -15.27 -3.01 11.07
N THR A 126 -14.52 -4.04 10.68
CA THR A 126 -13.72 -4.83 11.63
C THR A 126 -12.26 -4.38 11.72
N GLY A 127 -11.77 -3.67 10.71
CA GLY A 127 -10.35 -3.35 10.53
C GLY A 127 -9.45 -4.55 10.21
N GLY A 128 -10.02 -5.74 10.02
CA GLY A 128 -9.31 -6.96 9.69
C GLY A 128 -9.78 -7.57 8.36
N LEU A 129 -8.99 -8.52 7.85
CA LEU A 129 -9.37 -9.36 6.72
C LEU A 129 -9.37 -10.82 7.18
N ALA A 130 -10.47 -11.52 6.94
CA ALA A 130 -10.59 -12.95 7.23
C ALA A 130 -10.29 -13.80 6.00
N ILE A 131 -9.17 -13.53 5.32
CA ILE A 131 -8.74 -14.31 4.14
C ILE A 131 -7.74 -15.37 4.61
N PRO A 132 -8.08 -16.68 4.54
CA PRO A 132 -7.13 -17.75 4.84
C PRO A 132 -6.01 -17.74 3.79
N LEU A 133 -4.75 -17.60 4.23
CA LEU A 133 -3.60 -17.42 3.34
C LEU A 133 -2.43 -18.34 3.73
N GLU A 134 -2.70 -19.51 4.32
CA GLU A 134 -1.65 -20.47 4.70
C GLU A 134 -0.90 -21.03 3.48
N LYS A 135 -1.58 -21.13 2.33
CA LYS A 135 -1.00 -21.25 0.99
C LYS A 135 -1.78 -20.36 0.04
N LEU A 136 -1.08 -19.50 -0.69
CA LEU A 136 -1.71 -18.66 -1.69
C LEU A 136 -2.00 -19.49 -2.95
N GLU A 137 -3.28 -19.77 -3.14
CA GLU A 137 -3.83 -20.28 -4.39
C GLU A 137 -4.06 -19.12 -5.38
N GLU A 138 -4.20 -19.43 -6.66
CA GLU A 138 -4.40 -18.43 -7.73
C GLU A 138 -5.63 -17.54 -7.48
N ASP A 139 -6.73 -18.13 -7.02
CA ASP A 139 -7.98 -17.42 -6.71
C ASP A 139 -7.78 -16.44 -5.54
N SER A 140 -7.07 -16.87 -4.50
CA SER A 140 -6.73 -16.03 -3.34
C SER A 140 -5.81 -14.87 -3.73
N ALA A 141 -4.84 -15.11 -4.62
CA ALA A 141 -3.96 -14.06 -5.12
C ALA A 141 -4.75 -13.02 -5.93
N THR A 142 -5.64 -13.49 -6.81
CA THR A 142 -6.52 -12.65 -7.62
C THR A 142 -7.42 -11.80 -6.74
N LEU A 143 -8.02 -12.38 -5.69
CA LEU A 143 -8.82 -11.65 -4.71
C LEU A 143 -8.03 -10.53 -4.02
N LEU A 144 -6.79 -10.80 -3.58
CA LEU A 144 -5.95 -9.77 -2.93
C LEU A 144 -5.64 -8.61 -3.88
N ILE A 145 -5.39 -8.90 -5.16
CA ILE A 145 -5.13 -7.88 -6.18
C ILE A 145 -6.39 -7.06 -6.46
N ASN A 146 -7.53 -7.73 -6.66
CA ASN A 146 -8.82 -7.06 -6.82
C ASN A 146 -9.14 -6.20 -5.59
N LEU A 147 -8.79 -6.67 -4.39
CA LEU A 147 -8.95 -5.94 -3.14
C LEU A 147 -8.10 -4.66 -3.09
N ILE A 148 -6.87 -4.68 -3.60
CA ILE A 148 -6.04 -3.47 -3.74
C ILE A 148 -6.69 -2.47 -4.71
N VAL A 149 -7.22 -2.96 -5.84
CA VAL A 149 -7.86 -2.11 -6.85
C VAL A 149 -9.12 -1.44 -6.29
N VAL A 150 -10.01 -2.19 -5.65
CA VAL A 150 -11.21 -1.59 -5.05
C VAL A 150 -10.86 -0.69 -3.87
N ALA A 151 -9.83 -1.03 -3.07
CA ALA A 151 -9.37 -0.16 -1.98
C ALA A 151 -8.90 1.21 -2.49
N ASP A 152 -8.19 1.27 -3.62
CA ASP A 152 -7.79 2.53 -4.27
C ASP A 152 -9.00 3.27 -4.84
N LYS A 153 -9.85 2.57 -5.61
CA LYS A 153 -11.07 3.13 -6.23
C LYS A 153 -11.98 3.81 -5.19
N TYR A 154 -12.24 3.11 -4.09
CA TYR A 154 -13.08 3.57 -2.99
C TYR A 154 -12.31 4.34 -1.92
N GLN A 155 -11.01 4.57 -2.11
CA GLN A 155 -10.15 5.38 -1.23
C GLN A 155 -10.28 4.96 0.25
N VAL A 156 -10.17 3.66 0.50
CA VAL A 156 -10.27 3.06 1.83
C VAL A 156 -8.92 3.13 2.52
N ALA A 157 -8.84 3.91 3.59
CA ALA A 157 -7.57 4.12 4.29
C ALA A 157 -7.05 2.82 4.91
N GLY A 158 -5.75 2.55 4.77
CA GLY A 158 -5.07 1.43 5.42
C GLY A 158 -5.27 0.04 4.79
N LEU A 159 -6.35 -0.18 4.04
CA LEU A 159 -6.64 -1.48 3.41
C LEU A 159 -5.57 -1.85 2.38
N SER A 160 -5.25 -0.92 1.50
CA SER A 160 -4.24 -1.09 0.46
C SER A 160 -2.86 -1.43 1.04
N ASP A 161 -2.47 -0.78 2.14
CA ASP A 161 -1.20 -1.05 2.83
C ASP A 161 -1.20 -2.42 3.50
N LEU A 162 -2.31 -2.78 4.16
CA LEU A 162 -2.47 -4.08 4.82
C LEU A 162 -2.31 -5.23 3.83
N VAL A 163 -3.03 -5.19 2.70
CA VAL A 163 -2.98 -6.24 1.69
C VAL A 163 -1.57 -6.35 1.09
N SER A 164 -0.91 -5.21 0.88
CA SER A 164 0.42 -5.20 0.26
C SER A 164 1.50 -5.72 1.19
N ASN A 165 1.47 -5.32 2.46
CA ASN A 165 2.34 -5.90 3.48
C ASN A 165 2.13 -7.41 3.58
N ARG A 166 0.90 -7.89 3.40
CA ARG A 166 0.59 -9.31 3.41
C ARG A 166 1.18 -10.04 2.20
N LEU A 167 1.07 -9.48 0.99
CA LEU A 167 1.70 -10.03 -0.23
C LEU A 167 3.23 -10.06 -0.10
N ILE A 168 3.83 -9.00 0.44
CA ILE A 168 5.26 -8.91 0.73
C ILE A 168 5.69 -10.02 1.70
N GLN A 169 4.96 -10.26 2.79
CA GLN A 169 5.25 -11.35 3.73
C GLN A 169 5.20 -12.75 3.11
N ILE A 170 4.31 -12.95 2.13
CA ILE A 170 4.21 -14.23 1.42
C ILE A 170 5.44 -14.41 0.51
N LEU A 171 5.83 -13.36 -0.21
CA LEU A 171 7.05 -13.37 -1.01
C LEU A 171 8.31 -13.59 -0.16
N GLU A 172 8.40 -13.01 1.05
CA GLU A 172 9.51 -13.23 1.98
C GLU A 172 9.66 -14.69 2.39
N LYS A 173 8.52 -15.37 2.58
CA LYS A 173 8.50 -16.80 2.90
C LYS A 173 8.78 -17.69 1.69
N ASN A 174 8.89 -17.11 0.49
CA ASN A 174 8.90 -17.81 -0.79
C ASN A 174 7.69 -18.74 -0.98
N ASP A 175 6.54 -18.37 -0.41
CA ASP A 175 5.30 -19.14 -0.56
C ASP A 175 4.66 -18.80 -1.92
N SER A 176 4.84 -19.67 -2.92
CA SER A 176 4.24 -19.53 -4.26
C SER A 176 4.56 -18.19 -4.97
N PRO A 177 5.84 -17.81 -5.16
CA PRO A 177 6.20 -16.50 -5.72
C PRO A 177 5.70 -16.28 -7.15
N ASP A 178 5.58 -17.36 -7.94
CA ASP A 178 5.09 -17.30 -9.32
C ASP A 178 3.64 -16.82 -9.39
N THR A 179 2.79 -17.35 -8.52
CA THR A 179 1.38 -16.95 -8.36
C THR A 179 1.27 -15.48 -7.99
N VAL A 180 2.11 -15.00 -7.06
CA VAL A 180 2.10 -13.60 -6.65
C VAL A 180 2.54 -12.68 -7.79
N PHE A 181 3.64 -12.99 -8.47
CA PHE A 181 4.11 -12.16 -9.59
C PHE A 181 3.11 -12.12 -10.74
N ALA A 182 2.51 -13.27 -11.09
CA ALA A 182 1.46 -13.33 -12.11
C ALA A 182 0.26 -12.46 -11.74
N ALA A 183 -0.17 -12.49 -10.47
CA ALA A 183 -1.27 -11.68 -9.98
C ALA A 183 -0.95 -10.16 -9.98
N LEU A 184 0.32 -9.77 -9.82
CA LEU A 184 0.75 -8.36 -9.87
C LEU A 184 0.78 -7.77 -11.29
N VAL A 185 0.87 -8.59 -12.33
CA VAL A 185 0.90 -8.13 -13.74
C VAL A 185 -0.29 -7.22 -14.10
N PRO A 186 -1.55 -7.59 -13.85
CA PRO A 186 -2.72 -6.77 -14.23
C PRO A 186 -2.93 -5.52 -13.35
N LEU A 187 -2.16 -5.33 -12.27
CA LEU A 187 -2.40 -4.23 -11.34
C LEU A 187 -2.08 -2.86 -11.99
N PRO A 188 -2.82 -1.78 -11.71
CA PRO A 188 -2.43 -0.44 -12.15
C PRO A 188 -1.02 -0.04 -11.68
N PRO A 189 -0.16 0.55 -12.54
CA PRO A 189 1.24 0.83 -12.21
C PRO A 189 1.43 1.71 -10.97
N HIS A 190 0.58 2.73 -10.79
CA HIS A 190 0.67 3.65 -9.65
C HIS A 190 0.52 2.94 -8.29
N LEU A 191 -0.23 1.84 -8.26
CA LEU A 191 -0.44 1.05 -7.04
C LEU A 191 0.78 0.22 -6.70
N LEU A 192 1.45 -0.34 -7.70
CA LEU A 192 2.64 -1.15 -7.46
C LEU A 192 3.86 -0.26 -7.15
N GLU A 193 3.98 0.86 -7.85
CA GLU A 193 5.07 1.82 -7.67
C GLU A 193 5.13 2.46 -6.28
N ALA A 194 3.99 2.60 -5.62
CA ALA A 194 3.90 3.10 -4.24
C ALA A 194 4.51 2.13 -3.22
N ARG A 195 4.75 0.88 -3.61
CA ARG A 195 5.24 -0.22 -2.76
C ARG A 195 6.58 -0.79 -3.23
N ALA A 196 7.24 -0.08 -4.14
CA ALA A 196 8.49 -0.51 -4.74
C ALA A 196 9.58 -0.79 -3.70
N ASP A 197 9.68 0.01 -2.64
CA ASP A 197 10.72 -0.11 -1.62
C ASP A 197 10.57 -1.42 -0.82
N GLY A 198 9.34 -1.73 -0.39
CA GLY A 198 9.04 -2.99 0.30
C GLY A 198 9.29 -4.21 -0.60
N LEU A 199 8.88 -4.16 -1.86
CA LEU A 199 9.18 -5.22 -2.83
C LEU A 199 10.69 -5.38 -3.06
N ALA A 200 11.44 -4.28 -3.21
CA ALA A 200 12.88 -4.32 -3.39
C ALA A 200 13.58 -5.01 -2.22
N GLN A 201 13.16 -4.71 -0.99
CA GLN A 201 13.72 -5.32 0.21
C GLN A 201 13.57 -6.84 0.23
N VAL A 202 12.37 -7.34 -0.11
CA VAL A 202 12.10 -8.79 -0.15
C VAL A 202 12.87 -9.47 -1.27
N LEU A 203 12.82 -8.90 -2.46
CA LEU A 203 13.45 -9.46 -3.64
C LEU A 203 14.97 -9.55 -3.49
N ARG A 204 15.60 -8.63 -2.75
CA ARG A 204 17.06 -8.61 -2.53
C ARG A 204 17.59 -9.92 -1.93
N GLY A 205 16.82 -10.60 -1.08
CA GLY A 205 17.24 -11.84 -0.43
C GLY A 205 17.29 -13.04 -1.37
N ASN A 206 16.42 -13.07 -2.39
CA ASN A 206 16.16 -14.24 -3.23
C ASN A 206 16.11 -13.90 -4.73
N ILE A 207 16.78 -12.82 -5.16
CA ILE A 207 16.66 -12.31 -6.53
C ILE A 207 17.07 -13.35 -7.58
N ASP A 208 18.08 -14.17 -7.29
CA ASP A 208 18.58 -15.20 -8.20
C ASP A 208 17.52 -16.25 -8.53
N SER A 209 16.70 -16.65 -7.54
CA SER A 209 15.62 -17.62 -7.77
C SER A 209 14.44 -16.98 -8.48
N HIS A 210 14.10 -15.72 -8.15
CA HIS A 210 13.03 -14.99 -8.82
C HIS A 210 13.35 -14.67 -10.28
N MET A 211 14.62 -14.44 -10.63
CA MET A 211 15.08 -14.22 -12.01
C MET A 211 14.92 -15.44 -12.93
N LEU A 212 14.59 -16.62 -12.39
CA LEU A 212 14.28 -17.81 -13.18
C LEU A 212 12.78 -17.93 -13.48
N LEU A 213 11.93 -17.10 -12.87
CA LEU A 213 10.48 -17.16 -13.02
C LEU A 213 10.02 -16.28 -14.18
N THR A 214 9.25 -16.86 -15.10
CA THR A 214 8.65 -16.14 -16.24
C THR A 214 7.63 -15.10 -15.80
N SER A 215 6.90 -15.37 -14.72
CA SER A 215 5.96 -14.42 -14.10
C SER A 215 6.67 -13.16 -13.59
N PHE A 216 7.87 -13.30 -13.02
CA PHE A 216 8.68 -12.18 -12.56
C PHE A 216 9.10 -11.27 -13.72
N HIS A 217 9.57 -11.86 -14.82
CA HIS A 217 9.87 -11.11 -16.05
C HIS A 217 8.62 -10.41 -16.60
N SER A 218 7.49 -11.12 -16.66
CA SER A 218 6.21 -10.56 -17.13
C SER A 218 5.76 -9.36 -16.29
N MET A 219 5.95 -9.43 -14.96
CA MET A 219 5.70 -8.32 -14.05
C MET A 219 6.63 -7.13 -14.33
N LEU A 220 7.93 -7.36 -14.54
CA LEU A 220 8.88 -6.29 -14.86
C LEU A 220 8.57 -5.61 -16.20
N ASP A 221 8.13 -6.39 -17.20
CA ASP A 221 7.74 -5.88 -18.52
C ASP A 221 6.46 -5.05 -18.44
N ALA A 222 5.47 -5.50 -17.67
CA ALA A 222 4.24 -4.75 -17.42
C ALA A 222 4.50 -3.43 -16.67
N HIS A 223 5.46 -3.43 -15.74
CA HIS A 223 5.72 -2.33 -14.80
C HIS A 223 7.10 -1.69 -15.00
N GLY A 224 7.32 -1.06 -16.15
CA GLY A 224 8.64 -0.49 -16.49
C GLY A 224 9.18 0.56 -15.50
N VAL A 225 8.32 1.31 -14.81
CA VAL A 225 8.77 2.26 -13.76
C VAL A 225 9.25 1.51 -12.52
N LEU A 226 8.51 0.47 -12.08
CA LEU A 226 8.93 -0.40 -11.01
C LEU A 226 10.29 -1.03 -11.33
N SER A 227 10.45 -1.57 -12.53
CA SER A 227 11.71 -2.19 -12.98
C SER A 227 12.90 -1.25 -12.85
N ARG A 228 12.74 0.03 -13.23
CA ARG A 228 13.79 1.05 -13.05
C ARG A 228 14.04 1.36 -11.58
N LYS A 229 13.00 1.46 -10.75
CA LYS A 229 13.13 1.68 -9.30
C LYS A 229 13.88 0.53 -8.65
N LEU A 230 13.48 -0.72 -8.92
CA LEU A 230 14.14 -1.93 -8.40
C LEU A 230 15.61 -1.98 -8.82
N LEU A 231 15.89 -1.72 -10.11
CA LEU A 231 17.27 -1.69 -10.59
C LEU A 231 18.10 -0.61 -9.88
N HIS A 232 17.54 0.60 -9.72
CA HIS A 232 18.20 1.66 -8.97
C HIS A 232 18.47 1.21 -7.52
N GLU A 233 17.46 0.73 -6.80
CA GLU A 233 17.58 0.21 -5.43
C GLU A 233 18.66 -0.87 -5.30
N PHE A 234 18.70 -1.84 -6.22
CA PHE A 234 19.70 -2.91 -6.19
C PHE A 234 21.12 -2.42 -6.47
N LEU A 235 21.28 -1.40 -7.32
CA LEU A 235 22.59 -0.83 -7.66
C LEU A 235 23.08 0.20 -6.61
N THR A 236 22.18 0.94 -5.97
CA THR A 236 22.54 2.03 -5.05
C THR A 236 22.52 1.63 -3.59
N ALA A 237 21.83 0.54 -3.22
CA ALA A 237 21.82 0.13 -1.84
C ALA A 237 23.24 -0.24 -1.36
N PRO A 238 23.62 0.19 -0.16
CA PRO A 238 24.91 -0.17 0.40
C PRO A 238 24.96 -1.69 0.51
N LYS A 239 25.93 -2.31 -0.14
CA LYS A 239 26.32 -3.68 0.20
C LYS A 239 26.60 -3.65 1.70
N GLN A 240 25.76 -4.28 2.51
CA GLN A 240 26.03 -4.31 3.94
C GLN A 240 27.42 -4.90 4.12
N PRO A 241 28.32 -4.20 4.82
CA PRO A 241 29.64 -4.72 5.06
C PRO A 241 29.49 -6.05 5.78
N LYS A 242 29.88 -7.14 5.10
CA LYS A 242 29.99 -8.44 5.75
C LYS A 242 31.22 -8.36 6.64
N PHE A 243 30.98 -8.36 7.94
CA PHE A 243 32.03 -8.48 8.93
C PHE A 243 32.22 -9.95 9.28
N HIS A 244 33.45 -10.43 9.17
CA HIS A 244 33.82 -11.75 9.63
C HIS A 244 34.93 -11.63 10.67
N PHE A 245 34.94 -12.54 11.65
CA PHE A 245 35.98 -12.56 12.68
C PHE A 245 37.08 -13.53 12.25
N SER A 246 38.26 -13.01 11.89
CA SER A 246 39.43 -13.80 11.54
C SER A 246 40.64 -13.29 12.34
N ASN A 247 41.52 -14.19 12.77
CA ASN A 247 42.78 -13.83 13.46
C ASN A 247 42.63 -12.84 14.63
N GLY A 248 41.52 -12.89 15.37
CA GLY A 248 41.28 -12.00 16.52
C GLY A 248 40.80 -10.60 16.16
N LYS A 249 40.42 -10.33 14.90
CA LYS A 249 39.93 -9.02 14.42
C LYS A 249 38.63 -9.18 13.63
N PHE A 250 37.79 -8.14 13.67
CA PHE A 250 36.65 -8.01 12.76
C PHE A 250 37.15 -7.44 11.43
N GLU A 251 37.10 -8.25 10.37
CA GLU A 251 37.47 -7.87 9.01
C GLU A 251 36.19 -7.60 8.19
N CYS A 252 36.22 -6.55 7.37
CA CYS A 252 35.13 -6.18 6.48
C CYS A 252 35.48 -6.58 5.04
N ASP A 253 34.64 -7.37 4.39
CA ASP A 253 34.86 -7.85 3.01
C ASP A 253 34.81 -6.72 1.97
N THR A 254 34.31 -5.55 2.35
CA THR A 254 34.23 -4.37 1.48
C THR A 254 35.41 -3.43 1.74
N PRO A 255 36.16 -2.99 0.72
CA PRO A 255 37.26 -2.05 0.90
C PRO A 255 36.70 -0.73 1.47
N VAL A 256 36.90 -0.51 2.77
CA VAL A 256 36.57 0.74 3.44
C VAL A 256 37.60 1.77 3.00
N ARG A 257 37.16 2.89 2.41
CA ARG A 257 38.09 4.01 2.18
C ARG A 257 38.67 4.42 3.53
N PRO A 258 40.01 4.55 3.66
CA PRO A 258 40.58 5.01 4.91
C PRO A 258 40.01 6.39 5.24
N LEU A 259 39.33 6.49 6.39
CA LEU A 259 38.87 7.78 6.91
C LEU A 259 40.09 8.70 7.07
N PRO A 260 39.97 10.01 6.76
CA PRO A 260 41.03 10.95 7.03
C PRO A 260 41.34 10.93 8.54
N LYS A 261 42.61 10.66 8.88
CA LYS A 261 43.07 10.62 10.27
C LYS A 261 42.69 11.93 10.96
N CYS A 262 41.76 11.86 11.91
CA CYS A 262 41.38 13.01 12.70
C CYS A 262 42.58 13.39 13.58
N ARG A 263 43.26 14.48 13.20
CA ARG A 263 44.47 14.96 13.87
C ARG A 263 44.09 15.98 14.92
N GLN A 264 43.44 15.56 16.01
CA GLN A 264 43.21 16.43 17.17
C GLN A 264 43.53 15.72 18.49
N HIS A 265 44.68 16.12 19.04
CA HIS A 265 45.16 16.10 20.42
C HIS A 265 44.40 15.21 21.43
N CYS A 266 45.02 14.08 21.77
CA CYS A 266 44.71 13.31 22.98
C CYS A 266 45.56 13.85 24.13
N GLY A 267 44.93 14.52 25.10
CA GLY A 267 45.53 14.78 26.41
C GLY A 267 45.53 13.49 27.24
N SER A 268 46.73 13.05 27.59
CA SER A 268 47.11 12.07 28.63
C SER A 268 45.98 11.46 29.46
N TYR A 269 45.65 10.18 29.23
CA TYR A 269 45.68 9.06 30.20
C TYR A 269 45.13 7.76 29.53
N GLY A 270 46.00 6.75 29.39
CA GLY A 270 45.69 5.30 29.51
C GLY A 270 44.69 4.62 28.57
N ARG A 271 45.21 3.68 27.75
CA ARG A 271 44.53 2.63 26.96
C ARG A 271 43.71 3.10 25.75
N VAL A 272 44.32 2.95 24.57
CA VAL A 272 43.60 2.90 23.29
C VAL A 272 42.83 1.58 23.25
N VAL A 273 41.54 1.63 23.56
CA VAL A 273 40.59 0.64 23.09
C VAL A 273 40.08 1.20 21.75
N GLU A 274 40.38 0.54 20.64
CA GLU A 274 39.70 0.81 19.37
C GLU A 274 38.23 0.41 19.53
N THR A 275 37.45 1.30 20.13
CA THR A 275 36.00 1.18 20.14
C THR A 275 35.52 1.64 18.77
N VAL A 276 35.13 0.70 17.92
CA VAL A 276 34.34 1.00 16.72
C VAL A 276 32.97 1.46 17.20
N VAL A 277 32.78 2.77 17.33
CA VAL A 277 31.47 3.36 17.60
C VAL A 277 30.70 3.36 16.29
N VAL A 278 29.79 2.39 16.12
CA VAL A 278 28.75 2.47 15.10
C VAL A 278 27.67 3.40 15.65
N VAL A 279 27.67 4.65 15.20
CA VAL A 279 26.54 5.55 15.44
C VAL A 279 25.43 5.10 14.50
N GLY A 280 24.45 4.38 15.03
CA GLY A 280 23.15 4.25 14.38
C GLY A 280 22.54 5.65 14.28
N VAL A 281 22.33 6.13 13.06
CA VAL A 281 21.56 7.35 12.84
C VAL A 281 20.12 6.90 12.65
N ASP A 282 19.35 6.95 13.74
CA ASP A 282 17.90 6.95 13.67
C ASP A 282 17.46 8.31 13.11
N ASN A 283 16.83 8.30 11.94
CA ASN A 283 15.75 9.21 11.54
C ASN A 283 15.13 8.76 10.21
#